data_AF-A0A4R5X6T8-F1
#
_entry.id   AF-A0A4R5X6T8-F1
#
_cell.length_a   1.000
_cell.length_b   1.000
_cell.length_c   1.000
_cell.angle_alpha   90.00
_cell.angle_beta   90.00
_cell.angle_gamma   90.00
#
_symmetry.space_group_name_H-M   'P 1'
#
loop_
_entity.id
_entity.type
_entity.pdbx_description
1 polymer ?
#
loop_
_entity_poly.entity_id
_entity_poly.type
_entity_poly.pdbx_seq_one_letter_code
_entity_poly.pdbx_strand_id
1 'polypeptide(L)'
;MAEDYSGTRLGAVWTYHGSLPLRCDAAGVPLPELCIAVAQGHRGVGIGGMLLDALFADLAKDHDAMCTNVHVDNPAKRLYERKGFRPDGQGNGPLGLALIKRFR
;
A
#
# COMPACT_ATOMS: atom_id res chain seq x y z
N MET A 1 2.14 -2.65 12.60
CA MET A 1 3.11 -3.77 12.50
C MET A 1 2.42 -5.08 12.86
N ALA A 2 2.97 -6.22 12.44
CA ALA A 2 2.48 -7.54 12.79
C ALA A 2 3.59 -8.33 13.48
N GLU A 3 3.26 -8.93 14.62
CA GLU A 3 4.14 -9.74 15.45
C GLU A 3 3.43 -11.04 15.81
N ASP A 4 4.17 -12.13 16.00
CA ASP A 4 3.60 -13.35 16.60
C ASP A 4 3.57 -13.27 18.14
N TYR A 5 3.05 -14.31 18.78
CA TYR A 5 2.95 -14.39 20.24
C TYR A 5 4.32 -14.43 20.95
N SER A 6 5.40 -14.72 20.23
CA SER A 6 6.77 -14.68 20.76
C SER A 6 7.40 -13.28 20.65
N GLY A 7 6.71 -12.33 20.03
CA GLY A 7 7.23 -10.99 19.71
C GLY A 7 8.07 -10.95 18.44
N THR A 8 8.09 -12.02 17.64
CA THR A 8 8.82 -12.03 16.37
C THR A 8 8.10 -11.13 15.35
N ARG A 9 8.83 -10.15 14.81
CA ARG A 9 8.30 -9.23 13.79
C ARG A 9 8.10 -9.94 12.46
N LEU A 10 6.84 -10.04 12.03
CA LEU A 10 6.46 -10.73 10.80
C LEU A 10 6.35 -9.78 9.61
N GLY A 11 5.99 -8.53 9.88
CA GLY A 11 5.84 -7.52 8.84
C GLY A 11 5.43 -6.16 9.38
N ALA A 12 5.52 -5.16 8.50
CA ALA A 12 5.14 -3.80 8.80
C ALA A 12 4.49 -3.14 7.59
N VAL A 13 3.67 -2.14 7.87
CA VAL A 13 2.99 -1.31 6.90
C VAL A 13 2.96 0.11 7.45
N TRP A 14 3.17 1.08 6.59
CA TRP A 14 3.08 2.50 6.90
C TRP A 14 2.81 3.29 5.62
N THR A 15 2.48 4.56 5.79
CA THR A 15 2.44 5.53 4.69
C THR A 15 3.57 6.53 4.81
N TYR A 16 3.94 7.13 3.68
CA TYR A 16 4.87 8.25 3.64
C TYR A 16 4.42 9.27 2.59
N HIS A 17 4.96 10.48 2.67
CA HIS A 17 4.76 11.55 1.69
C HIS A 17 6.13 11.90 1.11
N GLY A 18 6.34 11.57 -0.16
CA GLY A 18 7.58 11.91 -0.87
C GLY A 18 7.65 13.40 -1.22
N SER A 19 8.86 13.92 -1.43
CA SER A 19 9.06 15.28 -1.97
C SER A 19 8.54 15.43 -3.41
N LEU A 20 8.52 14.33 -4.16
CA LEU A 20 7.83 14.20 -5.44
C LEU A 20 6.70 13.19 -5.25
N PRO A 21 5.46 13.66 -5.00
CA PRO A 21 4.35 12.77 -4.69
C PRO A 21 3.98 11.94 -5.92
N LEU A 22 3.71 10.65 -5.71
CA LEU A 22 3.26 9.77 -6.78
C LEU A 22 1.92 10.27 -7.36
N ARG A 23 0.99 10.68 -6.49
CA ARG A 23 -0.31 11.22 -6.87
C ARG A 23 -0.77 12.28 -5.87
N CYS A 24 -1.60 13.19 -6.36
CA CYS A 24 -2.32 14.16 -5.56
C CYS A 24 -3.84 13.99 -5.77
N ASP A 25 -4.62 14.49 -4.82
CA ASP A 25 -6.06 14.65 -5.00
C ASP A 25 -6.40 15.85 -5.91
N ALA A 26 -7.69 16.13 -6.08
CA ALA A 26 -8.17 17.21 -6.93
C ALA A 26 -7.78 18.62 -6.41
N ALA A 27 -7.46 18.75 -5.12
CA ALA A 27 -6.98 19.98 -4.51
C ALA A 27 -5.44 20.12 -4.57
N GLY A 28 -4.76 19.13 -5.17
CA GLY A 28 -3.29 19.10 -5.26
C GLY A 28 -2.61 18.57 -4.00
N VAL A 29 -3.35 18.05 -3.02
CA VAL A 29 -2.79 17.47 -1.80
C VAL A 29 -2.23 16.08 -2.10
N PRO A 30 -0.96 15.78 -1.74
CA PRO A 30 -0.39 14.45 -1.93
C PRO A 30 -1.21 13.35 -1.27
N LEU A 31 -1.48 12.28 -2.02
CA LEU A 31 -2.06 11.06 -1.45
C LEU A 31 -1.00 10.32 -0.64
N PRO A 32 -1.34 9.72 0.51
CA PRO A 32 -0.42 8.87 1.26
C PRO A 32 0.07 7.70 0.39
N GLU A 33 1.38 7.51 0.33
CA GLU A 33 2.01 6.41 -0.41
C GLU A 33 2.23 5.20 0.49
N LEU A 34 1.75 4.03 0.06
CA LEU A 34 1.94 2.76 0.77
C LEU A 34 3.41 2.33 0.78
N CYS A 35 3.89 1.93 1.94
CA CYS A 35 5.03 1.02 2.06
C CYS A 35 4.64 -0.19 2.93
N ILE A 36 5.03 -1.39 2.48
CA ILE A 36 4.72 -2.63 3.18
C ILE A 36 5.81 -3.66 2.96
N ALA A 37 6.12 -4.43 4.01
CA ALA A 37 6.99 -5.59 3.93
C ALA A 37 6.49 -6.71 4.84
N VAL A 38 6.59 -7.94 4.35
CA VAL A 38 6.39 -9.18 5.12
C VAL A 38 7.65 -10.04 4.96
N ALA A 39 8.15 -10.56 6.09
CA ALA A 39 9.31 -11.44 6.13
C ALA A 39 9.12 -12.63 5.18
N GLN A 40 10.16 -13.01 4.45
CA GLN A 40 10.06 -13.97 3.34
C GLN A 40 9.38 -15.30 3.71
N GLY A 41 9.75 -15.88 4.86
CA GLY A 41 9.17 -17.13 5.36
C GLY A 41 7.71 -17.02 5.84
N HIS A 42 7.17 -15.81 5.92
CA HIS A 42 5.82 -15.51 6.40
C HIS A 42 4.92 -14.91 5.30
N ARG A 43 5.33 -15.01 4.03
CA ARG A 43 4.52 -14.61 2.89
C ARG A 43 3.51 -15.71 2.53
N GLY A 44 2.45 -15.34 1.80
CA GLY A 44 1.44 -16.30 1.32
C GLY A 44 0.40 -16.74 2.35
N VAL A 45 0.54 -16.35 3.62
CA VAL A 45 -0.37 -16.77 4.72
C VAL A 45 -1.32 -15.65 5.18
N GLY A 46 -1.47 -14.58 4.40
CA GLY A 46 -2.47 -13.53 4.66
C GLY A 46 -2.02 -12.34 5.49
N ILE A 47 -0.81 -12.34 6.07
CA ILE A 47 -0.28 -11.24 6.91
C ILE A 47 -0.31 -9.88 6.20
N GLY A 48 0.13 -9.83 4.95
CA GLY A 48 0.10 -8.59 4.16
C GLY A 48 -1.32 -8.06 3.96
N GLY A 49 -2.31 -8.95 3.86
CA GLY A 49 -3.72 -8.57 3.78
C GLY A 49 -4.23 -7.94 5.09
N MET A 50 -3.89 -8.54 6.23
CA MET A 50 -4.28 -8.03 7.55
C MET A 50 -3.63 -6.69 7.87
N LEU A 51 -2.34 -6.54 7.52
CA LEU A 51 -1.63 -5.27 7.64
C LEU A 51 -2.33 -4.16 6.83
N LEU A 52 -2.68 -4.46 5.57
CA LEU A 52 -3.39 -3.51 4.73
C LEU A 52 -4.76 -3.14 5.28
N ASP A 53 -5.55 -4.12 5.75
CA ASP A 53 -6.87 -3.85 6.33
C ASP A 53 -6.78 -2.93 7.54
N ALA A 54 -5.80 -3.17 8.43
CA ALA A 54 -5.55 -2.31 9.58
C ALA A 54 -5.15 -0.89 9.16
N LEU A 55 -4.25 -0.75 8.17
CA LEU A 55 -3.86 0.56 7.65
C LEU A 55 -5.07 1.31 7.05
N PHE A 56 -5.91 0.62 6.27
CA PHE A 56 -7.06 1.26 5.62
C PHE A 56 -8.08 1.76 6.64
N ALA A 57 -8.36 0.97 7.68
CA ALA A 57 -9.27 1.37 8.74
C ALA A 57 -8.78 2.63 9.47
N ASP A 58 -7.47 2.81 9.56
CA ASP A 58 -6.88 4.01 10.14
C ASP A 58 -6.95 5.22 9.20
N LEU A 59 -6.47 5.06 7.96
CA LEU A 59 -6.47 6.14 6.95
C LEU A 59 -7.86 6.60 6.53
N ALA A 60 -8.87 5.73 6.54
CA ALA A 60 -10.23 6.10 6.14
C ALA A 60 -10.89 7.12 7.09
N LYS A 61 -10.29 7.41 8.25
CA LYS A 61 -10.78 8.40 9.21
C LYS A 61 -10.59 9.84 8.72
N ASP A 62 -9.51 10.08 7.96
CA ASP A 62 -9.05 11.42 7.61
C ASP A 62 -8.57 11.55 6.14
N HIS A 63 -8.51 10.46 5.39
CA HIS A 63 -8.15 10.45 3.97
C HIS A 63 -9.25 9.81 3.12
N ASP A 64 -9.45 10.33 1.92
CA ASP A 64 -10.40 9.78 0.94
C ASP A 64 -9.80 8.68 0.06
N ALA A 65 -8.47 8.69 -0.10
CA ALA A 65 -7.74 7.76 -0.92
C ALA A 65 -6.27 7.63 -0.49
N MET A 66 -5.63 6.57 -0.96
CA MET A 66 -4.19 6.37 -0.88
C MET A 66 -3.66 5.81 -2.20
N CYS A 67 -2.34 5.83 -2.38
CA CYS A 67 -1.71 5.31 -3.59
C CYS A 67 -0.51 4.40 -3.30
N THR A 68 -0.06 3.68 -4.31
CA THR A 68 1.18 2.89 -4.26
C THR A 68 1.82 2.86 -5.64
N ASN A 69 3.14 2.88 -5.68
CA ASN A 69 3.90 2.49 -6.85
C ASN A 69 4.18 0.98 -6.77
N VAL A 70 4.06 0.27 -7.88
CA VAL A 70 4.38 -1.16 -7.94
C VAL A 70 5.00 -1.50 -9.29
N HIS A 71 6.07 -2.30 -9.28
CA HIS A 71 6.65 -2.82 -10.52
C HIS A 71 5.64 -3.76 -11.22
N VAL A 72 5.56 -3.73 -12.56
CA VAL A 72 4.63 -4.57 -13.35
C VAL A 72 4.65 -6.06 -12.96
N ASP A 73 5.83 -6.61 -12.71
CA ASP A 73 6.04 -8.02 -12.34
C ASP A 73 6.00 -8.31 -10.83
N ASN A 74 5.74 -7.30 -9.99
CA ASN A 74 5.73 -7.53 -8.55
C ASN A 74 4.50 -8.36 -8.14
N PRO A 75 4.69 -9.52 -7.49
CA PRO A 75 3.57 -10.39 -7.09
C PRO A 75 2.59 -9.73 -6.12
N ALA A 76 3.04 -8.70 -5.37
CA ALA A 76 2.19 -7.93 -4.47
C ALA A 76 1.07 -7.16 -5.21
N LYS A 77 1.22 -6.90 -6.52
CA LYS A 77 0.17 -6.28 -7.35
C LYS A 77 -1.18 -6.98 -7.18
N ARG A 78 -1.18 -8.32 -7.19
CA ARG A 78 -2.39 -9.13 -6.99
C ARG A 78 -3.01 -8.92 -5.61
N LEU A 79 -2.19 -8.73 -4.58
CA LEU A 79 -2.69 -8.41 -3.23
C LEU A 79 -3.34 -7.02 -3.22
N TYR A 80 -2.69 -6.02 -3.82
CA TYR A 80 -3.21 -4.65 -3.88
C TYR A 80 -4.55 -4.61 -4.63
N GLU A 81 -4.64 -5.24 -5.80
CA GLU A 81 -5.88 -5.30 -6.59
C GLU A 81 -7.02 -5.97 -5.83
N ARG A 82 -6.77 -7.11 -5.16
CA ARG A 82 -7.77 -7.77 -4.29
C ARG A 82 -8.22 -6.91 -3.12
N LYS A 83 -7.36 -6.00 -2.64
CA LYS A 83 -7.65 -5.06 -1.55
C LYS A 83 -8.31 -3.75 -2.04
N GLY A 84 -8.64 -3.67 -3.33
CA GLY A 84 -9.40 -2.57 -3.91
C GLY A 84 -8.54 -1.45 -4.49
N PHE A 85 -7.23 -1.64 -4.62
CA PHE A 85 -6.43 -0.75 -5.46
C PHE A 85 -6.80 -0.95 -6.93
N ARG A 86 -6.80 0.13 -7.70
CA ARG A 86 -7.06 0.15 -9.14
C ARG A 86 -5.93 0.88 -9.87
N PRO A 87 -5.56 0.45 -11.09
CA PRO A 87 -4.56 1.16 -11.88
C PRO A 87 -4.96 2.62 -12.16
N ASP A 88 -3.98 3.52 -12.04
CA ASP A 88 -4.10 4.96 -12.30
C ASP A 88 -2.94 5.44 -13.21
N GLY A 89 -2.54 4.58 -14.14
CA GLY A 89 -1.50 4.89 -15.13
C GLY A 89 -0.06 4.71 -14.62
N GLN A 90 0.84 5.51 -15.20
CA GLN A 90 2.29 5.37 -15.04
C GLN A 90 2.73 5.74 -13.62
N GLY A 91 3.50 4.85 -12.99
CA GLY A 91 4.19 5.10 -11.73
C GLY A 91 5.64 5.50 -11.93
N ASN A 92 6.46 5.31 -10.89
CA ASN A 92 7.88 5.68 -10.90
C ASN A 92 8.72 4.70 -11.73
N GLY A 93 9.50 5.25 -12.66
CA GLY A 93 10.35 4.48 -13.57
C GLY A 93 9.56 3.79 -14.70
N PRO A 94 10.24 3.22 -15.72
CA PRO A 94 9.59 2.73 -16.94
C PRO A 94 8.65 1.54 -16.73
N LEU A 95 8.79 0.82 -15.61
CA LEU A 95 7.98 -0.36 -15.27
C LEU A 95 7.15 -0.15 -13.99
N GLY A 96 7.05 1.09 -13.51
CA GLY A 96 6.21 1.44 -12.37
C GLY A 96 4.75 1.59 -12.77
N LEU A 97 3.85 1.04 -12.00
CA LEU A 97 2.41 1.29 -12.09
C LEU A 97 1.98 2.05 -10.86
N ALA A 98 1.28 3.16 -11.05
CA ALA A 98 0.58 3.82 -9.97
C ALA A 98 -0.77 3.12 -9.78
N LEU A 99 -1.07 2.73 -8.55
CA LEU A 99 -2.39 2.23 -8.18
C LEU A 99 -2.99 3.14 -7.11
N ILE A 100 -4.29 3.38 -7.19
CA ILE A 100 -5.07 4.15 -6.20
C ILE A 100 -6.10 3.26 -5.53
N LYS A 101 -6.24 3.38 -4.21
CA LYS A 101 -7.37 2.86 -3.45
C LYS A 101 -8.17 4.03 -2.90
N ARG A 102 -9.47 4.03 -3.14
CA ARG A 102 -10.43 4.94 -2.49
C ARG A 102 -11.03 4.24 -1.27
N PHE A 103 -11.32 5.01 -0.22
CA PHE A 103 -11.93 4.51 1.02
C PHE A 103 -13.45 4.68 1.07
N ARG A 104 -14.01 5.43 0.11
CA ARG A 104 -15.44 5.60 -0.13
C ARG A 104 -15.94 4.67 -1.24
#